data_AF-A0A5S5CE47-F1
#
_entry.id   AF-A0A5S5CE47-F1
#
_cell.length_a   1.000
_cell.length_b   1.000
_cell.length_c   1.000
_cell.angle_alpha   90.00
_cell.angle_beta   90.00
_cell.angle_gamma   90.00
#
_symmetry.space_group_name_H-M   'P 1'
#
loop_
_entity.id
_entity.type
_entity.pdbx_description
1 polymer ?
#
loop_
_entity_poly.entity_id
_entity_poly.type
_entity_poly.pdbx_seq_one_letter_code
_entity_poly.pdbx_strand_id
1 'polypeptide(L)'
;MKKILILCVSILAIGLTSCGSDDDAGFDCLKLTTDVSTAASAYAENQTTENCNAYKQSLEAYLEGNCFPDEQSEASFREQLEGLTCS
;
A
#
# COMPACT_ATOMS: atom_id res chain seq x y z
N MET A 1 -46.64 -3.18 15.19
CA MET A 1 -45.63 -3.74 16.12
C MET A 1 -45.39 -5.18 15.70
N LYS A 2 -44.19 -5.75 15.49
CA LYS A 2 -42.79 -5.45 15.78
C LYS A 2 -42.05 -6.02 14.54
N LYS A 3 -41.29 -5.24 13.78
CA LYS A 3 -39.80 -5.29 13.77
C LYS A 3 -39.34 -6.76 13.98
N ILE A 4 -38.72 -7.40 13.00
CA ILE A 4 -37.28 -7.25 12.83
C ILE A 4 -36.86 -7.76 11.44
N LEU A 5 -36.22 -6.85 10.72
CA LEU A 5 -35.40 -7.05 9.54
C LEU A 5 -33.98 -7.33 10.05
N ILE A 6 -33.53 -8.59 9.97
CA ILE A 6 -32.13 -8.98 10.11
C ILE A 6 -31.74 -9.47 8.70
N LEU A 7 -31.51 -8.55 7.77
CA LEU A 7 -30.19 -7.98 7.48
C LEU A 7 -29.10 -9.05 7.49
N CYS A 8 -29.01 -9.76 6.36
CA CYS A 8 -27.81 -10.41 5.89
C CYS A 8 -26.67 -9.39 5.90
N VAL A 9 -25.86 -9.38 6.95
CA VAL A 9 -24.50 -8.86 6.90
C VAL A 9 -23.62 -10.03 7.26
N SER A 10 -23.18 -10.70 6.22
CA SER A 10 -21.98 -11.51 6.19
C SER A 10 -20.91 -10.73 6.93
N ILE A 11 -20.62 -11.15 8.16
CA ILE A 11 -19.45 -10.70 8.90
C ILE A 11 -18.28 -11.29 8.11
N LEU A 12 -17.84 -10.53 7.11
CA LEU A 12 -16.50 -10.63 6.58
C LEU A 12 -15.60 -10.29 7.78
N ALA A 13 -15.24 -11.32 8.53
CA ALA A 13 -14.02 -11.34 9.30
C ALA A 13 -12.88 -11.30 8.28
N ILE A 14 -12.66 -10.12 7.68
CA ILE A 14 -11.38 -9.81 7.07
C ILE A 14 -10.45 -9.76 8.27
N GLY A 15 -9.70 -10.85 8.44
CA GLY A 15 -8.55 -10.87 9.30
C GLY A 15 -7.63 -9.75 8.85
N LEU A 16 -7.70 -8.62 9.54
CA LEU A 16 -6.64 -7.60 9.57
C LEU A 16 -5.46 -8.15 10.37
N THR A 17 -5.03 -9.38 10.07
CA THR A 17 -3.90 -10.06 10.67
C THR A 17 -2.83 -10.22 9.61
N SER A 18 -2.32 -9.10 9.09
CA SER A 18 -0.98 -9.01 8.51
C SER A 18 -0.55 -7.54 8.35
N CYS A 19 -0.83 -6.70 9.33
CA CYS A 19 0.11 -5.62 9.64
C CYS A 19 0.94 -6.20 10.77
N GLY A 20 2.08 -6.81 10.43
CA GLY A 20 3.03 -7.33 11.41
C GLY A 20 3.32 -6.23 12.43
N SER A 21 2.74 -6.38 13.62
CA SER A 21 3.17 -5.64 14.79
C SER A 21 4.31 -6.47 15.34
N ASP A 22 5.54 -6.14 14.95
CA ASP A 22 6.70 -6.54 15.73
C ASP A 22 7.56 -5.31 15.96
N ASP A 23 7.74 -5.05 17.25
CA ASP A 23 8.38 -3.90 17.87
C ASP A 23 9.86 -3.73 17.44
N ASP A 24 10.32 -2.49 17.61
CA ASP A 24 11.73 -2.10 17.80
C ASP A 24 12.68 -2.21 16.58
N ALA A 25 12.82 -1.05 15.91
CA ALA A 25 13.83 -0.68 14.90
C ALA A 25 13.65 -1.27 13.48
N GLY A 26 12.98 -0.50 12.61
CA GLY A 26 13.03 -0.78 11.17
C GLY A 26 12.32 0.26 10.31
N PHE A 27 11.01 0.10 10.10
CA PHE A 27 10.25 0.88 9.14
C PHE A 27 8.79 1.07 9.58
N ASP A 28 8.25 2.29 9.41
CA ASP A 28 6.83 2.59 9.67
C ASP A 28 6.01 2.24 8.43
N CYS A 29 5.42 1.04 8.40
CA CYS A 29 4.67 0.57 7.24
C CYS A 29 3.41 1.37 6.95
N LEU A 30 2.78 1.98 7.97
CA LEU A 30 1.64 2.87 7.75
C LEU A 30 2.09 4.12 7.00
N LYS A 31 3.22 4.70 7.44
CA LYS A 31 3.83 5.84 6.76
C LYS A 31 4.27 5.48 5.34
N LEU A 32 5.00 4.38 5.14
CA LEU A 32 5.47 3.96 3.82
C LEU A 32 4.31 3.69 2.84
N THR A 33 3.23 3.07 3.30
CA THR A 33 2.01 2.89 2.49
C THR A 33 1.40 4.24 2.10
N THR A 34 1.36 5.18 3.05
CA THR A 34 0.85 6.54 2.82
C THR A 34 1.73 7.31 1.84
N ASP A 35 3.05 7.17 1.94
CA ASP A 35 4.03 7.81 1.07
C ASP A 35 3.90 7.28 -0.37
N VAL A 36 3.75 5.97 -0.55
CA VAL A 36 3.47 5.35 -1.86
C VAL A 36 2.20 5.90 -2.48
N SER A 37 1.10 5.91 -1.71
CA SER A 37 -0.18 6.43 -2.21
C SER A 37 -0.08 7.91 -2.59
N THR A 38 0.59 8.72 -1.78
CA THR A 38 0.74 10.16 -2.01
C THR A 38 1.57 10.44 -3.25
N ALA A 39 2.70 9.76 -3.41
CA ALA A 39 3.58 9.93 -4.55
C ALA A 39 2.96 9.39 -5.84
N ALA A 40 2.21 8.28 -5.77
CA ALA A 40 1.41 7.77 -6.88
C ALA A 40 0.39 8.81 -7.36
N SER A 41 -0.36 9.43 -6.44
CA SER A 41 -1.31 10.50 -6.76
C SER A 41 -0.61 11.71 -7.37
N ALA A 42 0.50 12.17 -6.79
CA ALA A 42 1.26 13.31 -7.31
C ALA A 42 1.80 13.05 -8.74
N TYR A 43 2.28 11.83 -9.02
CA TYR A 43 2.70 11.44 -10.36
C TYR A 43 1.51 11.33 -11.33
N ALA A 44 0.39 10.78 -10.89
CA ALA A 44 -0.83 10.71 -11.71
C ALA A 44 -1.40 12.09 -12.05
N GLU A 45 -1.32 13.04 -11.12
CA GLU A 45 -1.74 14.43 -11.33
C GLU A 45 -0.77 15.21 -12.22
N ASN A 46 0.55 14.97 -12.07
CA ASN A 46 1.57 15.66 -12.84
C ASN A 46 2.79 14.75 -13.07
N GLN A 47 2.91 14.25 -14.31
CA GLN A 47 3.95 13.30 -14.73
C GLN A 47 5.30 13.98 -15.01
N THR A 48 5.79 14.76 -14.06
CA THR A 48 7.17 15.26 -14.10
C THR A 48 8.16 14.17 -13.72
N THR A 49 9.41 14.31 -14.17
CA THR A 49 10.52 13.45 -13.76
C THR A 49 10.70 13.45 -12.23
N GLU A 50 10.47 14.58 -11.56
CA GLU A 50 10.54 14.70 -10.10
C GLU A 50 9.47 13.84 -9.40
N ASN A 51 8.20 13.96 -9.81
CA ASN A 51 7.11 13.18 -9.23
C ASN A 51 7.25 11.69 -9.53
N CYS A 52 7.72 11.33 -10.74
CA CYS A 52 8.03 9.95 -11.08
C CYS A 52 9.12 9.37 -10.16
N ASN A 53 10.22 10.12 -9.95
CA ASN A 53 11.31 9.69 -9.08
C ASN A 53 10.88 9.59 -7.61
N ALA A 54 9.99 10.49 -7.15
CA ALA A 54 9.41 10.41 -5.81
C ALA A 54 8.55 9.15 -5.66
N TYR A 55 7.72 8.84 -6.66
CA TYR A 55 6.93 7.62 -6.66
C TYR A 55 7.81 6.37 -6.68
N LYS A 56 8.83 6.34 -7.54
CA LYS A 56 9.83 5.27 -7.60
C LYS A 56 10.46 5.00 -6.23
N GLN A 57 10.97 6.04 -5.58
CA GLN A 57 11.62 5.94 -4.26
C GLN A 57 10.65 5.45 -3.19
N SER A 58 9.38 5.87 -3.23
CA SER A 58 8.38 5.40 -2.28
C SER A 58 8.09 3.90 -2.43
N LEU A 59 8.04 3.39 -3.67
CA LEU A 59 7.88 1.96 -3.95
C LEU A 59 9.09 1.15 -3.47
N GLU A 60 10.31 1.64 -3.73
CA GLU A 60 11.55 1.02 -3.25
C GLU A 60 11.58 0.94 -1.72
N ALA A 61 11.23 2.02 -1.03
CA ALA A 61 11.20 2.06 0.43
C ALA A 61 10.11 1.15 1.03
N TYR A 62 8.94 1.06 0.40
CA TYR A 62 7.88 0.13 0.81
C TYR A 62 8.29 -1.34 0.67
N LEU A 63 9.01 -1.68 -0.41
CA LEU A 63 9.56 -3.02 -0.65
C LEU A 63 10.70 -3.33 0.33
N GLU A 64 11.61 -2.38 0.58
CA GLU A 64 12.69 -2.52 1.57
C GLU A 64 12.13 -2.72 2.98
N GLY A 65 11.06 -2.00 3.32
CA GLY A 65 10.36 -2.12 4.60
C GLY A 65 9.60 -3.43 4.79
N ASN A 66 9.53 -4.30 3.78
CA ASN A 66 8.72 -5.54 3.80
C ASN A 66 7.27 -5.30 4.26
N CYS A 67 6.70 -4.17 3.83
CA CYS A 67 5.39 -3.69 4.31
C CYS A 67 4.19 -4.31 3.59
N PHE A 68 4.42 -5.39 2.84
CA PHE A 68 3.43 -6.13 2.06
C PHE A 68 2.96 -7.38 2.83
N PRO A 69 1.68 -7.77 2.71
CA PRO A 69 1.12 -8.87 3.48
C PRO A 69 1.54 -10.27 2.97
N ASP A 70 1.98 -10.37 1.72
CA ASP A 70 2.33 -11.62 1.03
C ASP A 70 3.20 -11.37 -0.22
N GLU A 71 3.79 -12.45 -0.76
CA GLU A 71 4.64 -12.42 -1.96
C GLU A 71 3.91 -11.94 -3.23
N GLN A 72 2.60 -12.15 -3.33
CA GLN A 72 1.82 -11.66 -4.47
C GLN A 72 1.71 -10.14 -4.45
N SER A 73 1.50 -9.57 -3.27
CA SER A 73 1.51 -8.12 -3.05
C SER A 73 2.89 -7.54 -3.34
N GLU A 74 3.96 -8.17 -2.84
CA GLU A 74 5.35 -7.79 -3.17
C GLU A 74 5.57 -7.75 -4.68
N ALA A 75 5.24 -8.83 -5.39
CA ALA A 75 5.41 -8.93 -6.84
C ALA A 75 4.64 -7.82 -7.57
N SER A 76 3.43 -7.49 -7.11
CA SER A 76 2.62 -6.42 -7.71
C SER A 76 3.27 -5.04 -7.55
N PHE A 77 3.93 -4.76 -6.42
CA PHE A 77 4.69 -3.51 -6.24
C PHE A 77 6.00 -3.49 -7.03
N ARG A 78 6.67 -4.64 -7.17
CA ARG A 78 7.86 -4.78 -8.03
C ARG A 78 7.54 -4.55 -9.50
N GLU A 79 6.43 -5.10 -10.00
CA GLU A 79 5.97 -4.88 -11.38
C GLU A 79 5.70 -3.40 -11.63
N GLN A 80 5.04 -2.71 -10.70
CA GLN A 80 4.82 -1.26 -10.79
C GLN A 80 6.13 -0.49 -10.85
N LEU A 81 7.12 -0.86 -10.03
CA LEU A 81 8.44 -0.24 -10.01
C LEU A 81 9.19 -0.46 -11.34
N GLU A 82 9.15 -1.67 -11.88
CA GLU A 82 9.78 -2.03 -13.16
C GLU A 82 9.10 -1.36 -14.36
N GLY A 83 7.77 -1.18 -14.31
CA GLY A 83 7.00 -0.46 -15.32
C GLY A 83 7.21 1.06 -15.28
N LEU A 84 7.83 1.60 -14.24
CA LEU A 84 8.00 3.03 -14.06
C LEU A 84 9.22 3.55 -14.82
N THR A 85 8.99 4.18 -15.97
CA THR A 85 10.04 4.83 -16.76
C THR A 85 10.09 6.33 -16.44
N CYS A 86 10.96 6.74 -15.52
CA CYS A 86 11.19 8.15 -15.22
C CYS A 86 12.23 8.72 -16.19
N SER A 87 11.79 9.55 -17.13
CA SER A 87 12.64 10.22 -18.14
C SER A 87 12.35 11.71 -18.25
#